data_AF-A0A7J3IJN9-F1
#
_entry.id   AF-A0A7J3IJN9-F1
#
_cell.length_a   1.000
_cell.length_b   1.000
_cell.length_c   1.000
_cell.angle_alpha   90.00
_cell.angle_beta   90.00
_cell.angle_gamma   90.00
#
_symmetry.space_group_name_H-M   'P 1'
#
loop_
_entity.id
_entity.type
_entity.pdbx_description
1 polymer ?
#
loop_
_entity_poly.entity_id
_entity_poly.type
_entity_poly.pdbx_seq_one_letter_code
_entity_poly.pdbx_strand_id
1 'polypeptide(L)'
;MEASTLRARVAAETARVNASLGDFLGSINAIDRDLKIAEKTMELFSFASFPLKPEESPVLAIEGKIMTKDKCEGTLYFTNQRFIFEGKREVVLEKKLFIATKKKTERTVLLEQPIGALQEISKGRVGLIAWTGIYIRFKPSVRMEETPFDVKDWEADVITRFFQYIIGGEADRDIAAIRGIAPKEAPTIRVIRCPNCGAPYTKEIYKGQTFVQCEYCGASIIVG
;
A
#
# COMPACT_ATOMS: atom_id res chain seq x y z
N MET A 1 13.79 -51.93 -29.69
CA MET A 1 14.39 -50.59 -29.49
C MET A 1 13.48 -49.43 -29.92
N GLU A 2 12.60 -49.60 -30.92
CA GLU A 2 11.69 -48.53 -31.37
C GLU A 2 10.51 -48.24 -30.41
N ALA A 3 9.93 -49.27 -29.79
CA ALA A 3 8.80 -49.07 -28.87
C ALA A 3 9.17 -48.29 -27.59
N SER A 4 10.41 -48.47 -27.09
CA SER A 4 10.90 -47.76 -25.91
C SER A 4 11.20 -46.28 -26.19
N THR A 5 11.73 -45.98 -27.39
CA THR A 5 11.99 -44.60 -27.82
C THR A 5 10.70 -43.85 -28.14
N LEU A 6 9.70 -44.52 -28.73
CA LEU A 6 8.38 -43.93 -28.96
C LEU A 6 7.67 -43.60 -27.62
N ARG A 7 7.71 -44.50 -26.63
CA ARG A 7 7.15 -44.26 -25.29
C ARG A 7 7.84 -43.09 -24.58
N ALA A 8 9.17 -43.00 -24.66
CA ALA A 8 9.92 -41.89 -24.08
C ALA A 8 9.53 -40.55 -24.72
N ARG A 9 9.33 -40.51 -26.05
CA ARG A 9 8.85 -39.31 -26.74
C ARG A 9 7.45 -38.92 -26.31
N VAL A 10 6.51 -39.87 -26.27
CA VAL A 10 5.13 -39.62 -25.80
C VAL A 10 5.14 -39.11 -24.36
N ALA A 11 5.94 -39.69 -23.47
CA ALA A 11 6.05 -39.22 -22.09
C ALA A 11 6.61 -37.79 -21.99
N ALA A 12 7.62 -37.45 -22.79
CA ALA A 12 8.19 -36.12 -22.84
C ALA A 12 7.19 -35.08 -23.37
N GLU A 13 6.43 -35.40 -24.43
CA GLU A 13 5.38 -34.51 -24.93
C GLU A 13 4.26 -34.31 -23.92
N THR A 14 3.79 -35.38 -23.27
CA THR A 14 2.77 -35.28 -22.22
C THR A 14 3.26 -34.43 -21.05
N ALA A 15 4.52 -34.57 -20.63
CA ALA A 15 5.11 -33.74 -19.58
C ALA A 15 5.15 -32.26 -19.99
N ARG A 16 5.50 -31.95 -21.25
CA ARG A 16 5.47 -30.58 -21.78
C ARG A 16 4.08 -29.97 -21.79
N VAL A 17 3.09 -30.73 -22.26
CA VAL A 17 1.69 -30.29 -22.29
C VAL A 17 1.18 -30.03 -20.87
N ASN A 18 1.47 -30.94 -19.93
CA ASN A 18 1.06 -30.77 -18.53
C ASN A 18 1.73 -29.57 -17.86
N ALA A 19 3.01 -29.32 -18.12
CA ALA A 19 3.70 -28.14 -17.62
C ALA A 19 3.07 -26.85 -18.16
N SER A 20 2.85 -26.77 -19.48
CA SER A 20 2.21 -25.61 -20.11
C SER A 20 0.79 -25.38 -19.61
N LEU A 21 0.01 -26.44 -19.39
CA LEU A 21 -1.33 -26.34 -18.80
C LEU A 21 -1.26 -25.86 -17.34
N GLY A 22 -0.28 -26.36 -16.57
CA GLY A 22 -0.01 -25.92 -15.22
C GLY A 22 0.30 -24.42 -15.13
N ASP A 23 1.16 -23.92 -16.02
CA ASP A 23 1.50 -22.50 -16.12
C ASP A 23 0.29 -21.63 -16.49
N PHE A 24 -0.54 -22.11 -17.43
CA PHE A 24 -1.77 -21.43 -17.82
C PHE A 24 -2.78 -21.35 -16.67
N LEU A 25 -3.03 -22.46 -15.97
CA LEU A 25 -3.89 -22.49 -14.79
C LEU A 25 -3.34 -21.61 -13.66
N GLY A 26 -2.02 -21.60 -13.48
CA GLY A 26 -1.34 -20.70 -12.55
C GLY A 26 -1.59 -19.23 -12.87
N SER A 27 -1.56 -18.87 -14.16
CA SER A 27 -1.83 -17.52 -14.65
C SER A 27 -3.28 -17.09 -14.42
N ILE A 28 -4.26 -17.97 -14.67
CA ILE A 28 -5.68 -17.69 -14.37
C ILE A 28 -5.88 -17.45 -12.86
N ASN A 29 -5.29 -18.28 -12.02
CA ASN A 29 -5.38 -18.12 -10.57
C ASN A 29 -4.68 -16.85 -10.06
N ALA A 30 -3.65 -16.37 -10.76
CA ALA A 30 -3.05 -15.07 -10.45
C ALA A 30 -4.02 -13.92 -10.79
N ILE A 31 -4.64 -13.96 -11.97
CA ILE A 31 -5.62 -12.95 -12.41
C ILE A 31 -6.83 -12.90 -11.47
N ASP A 32 -7.40 -14.04 -11.08
CA ASP A 32 -8.52 -14.09 -10.12
C ASP A 32 -8.16 -13.46 -8.76
N ARG A 33 -6.93 -13.71 -8.29
CA ARG A 33 -6.43 -13.09 -7.06
C ARG A 33 -6.25 -11.58 -7.20
N ASP A 34 -5.62 -11.13 -8.28
CA ASP A 34 -5.41 -9.70 -8.51
C ASP A 34 -6.75 -8.95 -8.70
N LEU A 35 -7.75 -9.57 -9.35
CA LEU A 35 -9.10 -9.02 -9.46
C LEU A 35 -9.77 -8.88 -8.08
N LYS A 36 -9.72 -9.92 -7.25
CA LYS A 36 -10.26 -9.86 -5.87
C LYS A 36 -9.58 -8.79 -5.03
N ILE A 37 -8.27 -8.61 -5.18
CA ILE A 37 -7.52 -7.53 -4.52
C ILE A 37 -8.02 -6.16 -4.99
N ALA A 38 -8.23 -5.98 -6.30
CA ALA A 38 -8.73 -4.73 -6.86
C ALA A 38 -10.17 -4.42 -6.39
N GLU A 39 -11.08 -5.39 -6.44
CA GLU A 39 -12.45 -5.26 -5.94
C GLU A 39 -12.47 -4.89 -4.45
N LYS A 40 -11.70 -5.60 -3.64
CA LYS A 40 -11.61 -5.32 -2.20
C LYS A 40 -11.00 -3.94 -1.93
N THR A 41 -10.00 -3.55 -2.71
CA THR A 41 -9.39 -2.23 -2.63
C THR A 41 -10.43 -1.14 -2.88
N MET A 42 -11.19 -1.24 -3.97
CA MET A 42 -12.25 -0.28 -4.30
C MET A 42 -13.36 -0.23 -3.24
N GLU A 43 -13.78 -1.39 -2.73
CA GLU A 43 -14.74 -1.48 -1.63
C GLU A 43 -14.22 -0.72 -0.39
N LEU A 44 -12.99 -0.97 0.04
CA LEU A 44 -12.42 -0.33 1.22
C LEU A 44 -12.24 1.17 1.05
N PHE A 45 -11.83 1.64 -0.13
CA PHE A 45 -11.75 3.07 -0.44
C PHE A 45 -13.13 3.73 -0.45
N SER A 46 -14.19 3.02 -0.82
CA SER A 46 -15.56 3.55 -0.74
C SER A 46 -16.02 3.87 0.69
N PHE A 47 -15.38 3.26 1.69
CA PHE A 47 -15.64 3.49 3.12
C PHE A 47 -14.65 4.45 3.80
N ALA A 48 -13.61 4.91 3.09
CA ALA A 48 -12.59 5.77 3.66
C ALA A 48 -13.18 7.09 4.16
N SER A 49 -12.74 7.54 5.33
CA SER A 49 -13.14 8.82 5.93
C SER A 49 -12.36 10.02 5.39
N PHE A 50 -11.35 9.77 4.54
CA PHE A 50 -10.49 10.78 3.95
C PHE A 50 -10.73 10.91 2.43
N PRO A 51 -10.60 12.13 1.88
CA PRO A 51 -10.62 12.33 0.43
C PRO A 51 -9.27 11.99 -0.20
N LEU A 52 -9.30 11.59 -1.47
CA LEU A 52 -8.11 11.55 -2.33
C LEU A 52 -7.74 12.97 -2.78
N LYS A 53 -6.44 13.27 -2.81
CA LYS A 53 -5.87 14.53 -3.30
C LYS A 53 -5.90 14.57 -4.84
N PRO A 54 -5.76 15.74 -5.46
CA PRO A 54 -5.55 15.83 -6.90
C PRO A 54 -4.38 14.94 -7.35
N GLU A 55 -4.56 14.26 -8.48
CA GLU A 55 -3.60 13.30 -9.05
C GLU A 55 -3.34 12.05 -8.18
N GLU A 56 -3.97 11.92 -7.02
CA GLU A 56 -3.87 10.73 -6.17
C GLU A 56 -4.82 9.64 -6.69
N SER A 57 -4.32 8.41 -6.74
CA SER A 57 -5.06 7.23 -7.17
C SER A 57 -4.95 6.14 -6.10
N PRO A 58 -6.05 5.42 -5.81
CA PRO A 58 -5.99 4.24 -4.96
C PRO A 58 -5.14 3.16 -5.65
N VAL A 59 -4.29 2.48 -4.88
CA VAL A 59 -3.42 1.40 -5.39
C VAL A 59 -3.69 0.08 -4.67
N LEU A 60 -3.78 0.10 -3.34
CA LEU A 60 -4.08 -1.09 -2.54
C LEU A 60 -4.79 -0.69 -1.24
N ALA A 61 -5.75 -1.48 -0.78
CA ALA A 61 -6.25 -1.39 0.59
C ALA A 61 -6.39 -2.77 1.21
N ILE A 62 -5.90 -2.93 2.44
CA ILE A 62 -5.93 -4.19 3.20
C ILE A 62 -6.40 -3.93 4.63
N GLU A 63 -7.27 -4.80 5.14
CA GLU A 63 -7.68 -4.76 6.54
C GLU A 63 -6.56 -5.32 7.43
N GLY A 64 -6.33 -4.69 8.56
CA GLY A 64 -5.30 -5.13 9.48
C GLY A 64 -5.42 -4.43 10.82
N LYS A 65 -4.53 -4.80 11.75
CA LYS A 65 -4.53 -4.27 13.11
C LYS A 65 -3.21 -3.60 13.42
N ILE A 66 -3.25 -2.35 13.89
CA ILE A 66 -2.04 -1.69 14.39
C ILE A 66 -1.65 -2.29 15.74
N MET A 67 -0.36 -2.60 15.92
CA MET A 67 0.12 -3.37 17.07
C MET A 67 0.97 -2.54 18.05
N THR A 68 0.76 -1.21 18.02
CA THR A 68 1.33 -0.24 18.98
C THR A 68 0.61 -0.32 20.35
N LYS A 69 0.85 0.64 21.26
CA LYS A 69 0.19 0.67 22.58
C LYS A 69 -1.34 0.70 22.46
N ASP A 70 -1.87 1.51 21.55
CA ASP A 70 -3.31 1.67 21.31
C ASP A 70 -3.79 0.79 20.16
N LYS A 71 -3.77 -0.53 20.38
CA LYS A 71 -4.13 -1.52 19.35
C LYS A 71 -5.57 -1.32 18.88
N CYS A 72 -5.77 -1.22 17.57
CA CYS A 72 -7.10 -1.22 16.97
C CYS A 72 -7.09 -1.87 15.59
N GLU A 73 -8.25 -2.43 15.23
CA GLU A 73 -8.52 -2.85 13.85
C GLU A 73 -8.63 -1.63 12.95
N GLY A 74 -8.38 -1.81 11.67
CA GLY A 74 -8.40 -0.72 10.71
C GLY A 74 -8.20 -1.17 9.28
N THR A 75 -7.85 -0.21 8.43
CA THR A 75 -7.49 -0.45 7.03
C THR A 75 -6.21 0.31 6.71
N LEU A 76 -5.25 -0.41 6.12
CA LEU A 76 -4.04 0.12 5.53
C LEU A 76 -4.38 0.48 4.08
N TYR A 77 -4.28 1.76 3.75
CA TYR A 77 -4.47 2.30 2.42
C TYR A 77 -3.12 2.72 1.83
N PHE A 78 -2.86 2.27 0.61
CA PHE A 78 -1.75 2.68 -0.22
C PHE A 78 -2.30 3.37 -1.46
N THR A 79 -1.87 4.61 -1.67
CA THR A 79 -2.07 5.35 -2.91
C THR A 79 -0.72 5.52 -3.59
N ASN A 80 -0.71 6.09 -4.80
CA ASN A 80 0.54 6.46 -5.44
C ASN A 80 1.28 7.61 -4.71
N GLN A 81 0.64 8.27 -3.73
CA GLN A 81 1.21 9.40 -2.98
C GLN A 81 1.36 9.15 -1.48
N ARG A 82 0.52 8.33 -0.86
CA ARG A 82 0.42 8.23 0.60
C ARG A 82 0.28 6.80 1.08
N PHE A 83 0.81 6.57 2.26
CA PHE A 83 0.38 5.49 3.14
C PHE A 83 -0.51 6.06 4.23
N ILE A 84 -1.67 5.46 4.45
CA ILE A 84 -2.66 5.87 5.44
C ILE A 84 -3.13 4.64 6.22
N PHE A 85 -3.13 4.71 7.55
CA PHE A 85 -3.85 3.75 8.38
C PHE A 85 -5.05 4.43 9.04
N GLU A 86 -6.22 3.87 8.76
CA GLU A 86 -7.49 4.32 9.33
C GLU A 86 -7.99 3.30 10.34
N GLY A 87 -8.09 3.71 11.61
CA GLY A 87 -8.62 2.88 12.67
C GLY A 87 -10.14 2.79 12.61
N LYS A 88 -10.69 1.61 12.87
CA LYS A 88 -12.12 1.33 13.01
C LYS A 88 -12.49 1.20 14.48
N ARG A 89 -13.52 1.93 14.90
CA ARG A 89 -14.10 1.83 16.25
C ARG A 89 -15.59 1.56 16.16
N GLU A 90 -16.07 0.53 16.84
CA GLU A 90 -17.52 0.35 17.04
C GLU A 90 -18.01 1.27 18.15
N VAL A 91 -18.94 2.15 17.81
CA VAL A 91 -19.66 3.00 18.77
C VAL A 91 -21.06 2.44 18.94
N VAL A 92 -21.45 2.16 20.18
CA VAL A 92 -22.80 1.73 20.52
C VAL A 92 -23.69 2.97 20.56
N LEU A 93 -24.63 3.04 19.62
CA LEU A 93 -25.59 4.14 19.53
C LEU A 93 -26.79 3.95 20.47
N GLU A 94 -27.17 2.71 20.75
CA GLU A 94 -28.32 2.39 21.59
C GLU A 94 -28.09 1.11 22.40
N LYS A 95 -28.55 1.12 23.66
CA LYS A 95 -28.55 -0.05 24.56
C LYS A 95 -29.96 -0.32 25.08
N LYS A 96 -30.39 -1.58 25.07
CA LYS A 96 -31.62 -2.04 25.73
C LYS A 96 -31.27 -3.22 26.64
N LEU A 97 -31.63 -3.14 27.93
CA LEU A 97 -31.33 -4.19 28.92
C LEU A 97 -29.85 -4.64 28.88
N PHE A 98 -28.92 -3.68 28.91
CA PHE A 98 -27.46 -3.91 28.83
C PHE A 98 -26.91 -4.48 27.51
N ILE A 99 -27.76 -4.80 26.54
CA ILE A 99 -27.36 -5.30 25.22
C ILE A 99 -27.30 -4.13 24.23
N ALA A 100 -26.20 -4.05 23.47
CA ALA A 100 -26.07 -3.09 22.38
C ALA A 100 -27.05 -3.45 21.25
N THR A 101 -28.06 -2.61 20.99
CA THR A 101 -29.07 -2.82 19.95
C THR A 101 -28.70 -2.14 18.64
N LYS A 102 -27.96 -1.04 18.71
CA LYS A 102 -27.50 -0.30 17.53
C LYS A 102 -26.03 0.04 17.66
N LYS A 103 -25.24 -0.30 16.64
CA LYS A 103 -23.82 0.02 16.53
C LYS A 103 -23.57 0.84 15.27
N LYS A 104 -22.55 1.68 15.31
CA LYS A 104 -22.01 2.40 14.15
C LYS A 104 -20.49 2.22 14.13
N THR A 105 -19.94 1.92 12.97
CA THR A 105 -18.48 1.93 12.78
C THR A 105 -18.05 3.36 12.52
N GLU A 106 -17.29 3.93 13.44
CA GLU A 106 -16.53 5.16 13.22
C GLU A 106 -15.14 4.81 12.68
N ARG A 107 -14.67 5.67 11.78
CA ARG A 107 -13.40 5.53 11.07
C ARG A 107 -12.61 6.81 11.28
N THR A 108 -11.35 6.68 11.66
CA THR A 108 -10.47 7.82 11.94
C THR A 108 -9.09 7.54 11.40
N VAL A 109 -8.51 8.48 10.64
CA VAL A 109 -7.11 8.41 10.23
C VAL A 109 -6.23 8.52 11.47
N LEU A 110 -5.45 7.48 11.75
CA LEU A 110 -4.53 7.43 12.89
C LEU A 110 -3.08 7.66 12.47
N LEU A 111 -2.77 7.37 11.20
CA LEU A 111 -1.45 7.55 10.64
C LEU A 111 -1.58 7.92 9.16
N GLU A 112 -0.94 8.99 8.74
CA GLU A 112 -0.81 9.38 7.34
C GLU A 112 0.63 9.85 7.11
N GLN A 113 1.30 9.30 6.09
CA GLN A 113 2.63 9.72 5.66
C GLN A 113 2.71 9.72 4.13
N PRO A 114 3.54 10.60 3.52
CA PRO A 114 3.93 10.44 2.13
C PRO A 114 4.49 9.04 1.89
N ILE A 115 4.16 8.41 0.78
CA ILE A 115 4.59 7.02 0.54
C ILE A 115 6.13 6.91 0.53
N GLY A 116 6.83 7.93 0.03
CA GLY A 116 8.30 7.97 0.03
C GLY A 116 8.97 8.26 1.37
N ALA A 117 8.18 8.55 2.43
CA ALA A 117 8.68 8.65 3.80
C ALA A 117 8.81 7.26 4.47
N LEU A 118 8.16 6.23 3.93
CA LEU A 118 8.39 4.85 4.32
C LEU A 118 9.74 4.41 3.75
N GLN A 119 10.63 3.95 4.62
CA GLN A 119 11.93 3.42 4.25
C GLN A 119 11.81 1.97 3.79
N GLU A 120 11.05 1.16 4.51
CA GLU A 120 10.93 -0.27 4.29
C GLU A 120 9.60 -0.79 4.82
N ILE A 121 9.03 -1.79 4.14
CA ILE A 121 8.01 -2.68 4.69
C ILE A 121 8.57 -4.09 4.68
N SER A 122 8.66 -4.72 5.84
CA SER A 122 9.21 -6.07 5.98
C SER A 122 8.21 -7.01 6.65
N LYS A 123 8.18 -8.27 6.19
CA LYS A 123 7.37 -9.34 6.79
C LYS A 123 8.05 -9.84 8.06
N GLY A 124 7.27 -10.06 9.11
CA GLY A 124 7.80 -10.57 10.38
C GLY A 124 6.72 -11.16 11.27
N ARG A 125 7.12 -11.57 12.48
CA ARG A 125 6.18 -12.04 13.51
C ARG A 125 5.73 -10.86 14.36
N VAL A 126 4.43 -10.66 14.50
CA VAL A 126 3.85 -9.56 15.26
C VAL A 126 3.05 -10.11 16.45
N GLY A 127 3.22 -9.47 17.61
CA GLY A 127 2.55 -9.84 18.86
C GLY A 127 3.14 -11.06 19.58
N LEU A 128 2.57 -11.39 20.75
CA LEU A 128 3.09 -12.41 21.66
C LEU A 128 2.85 -13.86 21.19
N ILE A 129 1.97 -14.08 20.19
CA ILE A 129 1.56 -15.40 19.70
C ILE A 129 2.13 -15.67 18.28
N ALA A 130 3.15 -14.90 17.84
CA ALA A 130 3.84 -15.12 16.56
C ALA A 130 2.92 -15.14 15.31
N TRP A 131 1.91 -14.28 15.27
CA TRP A 131 1.12 -14.07 14.05
C TRP A 131 2.00 -13.45 12.97
N THR A 132 1.83 -13.84 11.71
CA THR A 132 2.49 -13.12 10.61
C THR A 132 1.96 -11.69 10.57
N GLY A 133 2.84 -10.73 10.31
CA GLY A 133 2.45 -9.36 10.05
C GLY A 133 3.55 -8.63 9.27
N ILE A 134 3.43 -7.30 9.23
CA ILE A 134 4.43 -6.42 8.61
C ILE A 134 4.95 -5.39 9.61
N TYR A 135 6.17 -4.94 9.39
CA TYR A 135 6.80 -3.83 10.07
C TYR A 135 7.02 -2.71 9.06
N ILE A 136 6.49 -1.53 9.34
CA ILE A 136 6.73 -0.33 8.54
C ILE A 136 7.82 0.50 9.23
N ARG A 137 8.98 0.60 8.59
CA ARG A 137 10.07 1.48 9.02
C ARG A 137 10.00 2.78 8.25
N PHE A 138 10.10 3.90 8.96
CA PHE A 138 10.13 5.24 8.37
C PHE A 138 11.56 5.73 8.21
N LYS A 139 11.78 6.65 7.26
CA LYS A 139 13.07 7.34 7.13
C LYS A 139 13.41 8.09 8.43
N PRO A 140 14.69 8.15 8.86
CA PRO A 140 15.08 8.75 10.14
C PRO A 140 14.61 10.21 10.34
N SER A 141 14.51 10.94 9.23
CA SER A 141 14.02 12.31 9.13
C SER A 141 12.55 12.49 9.55
N VAL A 142 11.74 11.43 9.50
CA VAL A 142 10.33 11.42 9.91
C VAL A 142 10.19 11.27 11.43
N ARG A 143 11.23 10.78 12.12
CA ARG A 143 11.28 10.58 13.59
C ARG A 143 10.10 9.77 14.14
N MET A 144 9.68 8.76 13.38
CA MET A 144 8.64 7.82 13.81
C MET A 144 9.25 6.46 14.14
N GLU A 145 8.71 5.83 15.17
CA GLU A 145 9.06 4.45 15.51
C GLU A 145 8.57 3.48 14.44
N GLU A 146 9.28 2.36 14.28
CA GLU A 146 8.84 1.27 13.44
C GLU A 146 7.47 0.79 13.90
N THR A 147 6.50 0.73 12.99
CA THR A 147 5.11 0.46 13.33
C THR A 147 4.70 -0.94 12.85
N PRO A 148 4.38 -1.86 13.78
CA PRO A 148 3.94 -3.20 13.43
C PRO A 148 2.44 -3.24 13.11
N PHE A 149 2.08 -4.03 12.10
CA PHE A 149 0.70 -4.35 11.73
C PHE A 149 0.52 -5.86 11.62
N ASP A 150 -0.54 -6.36 12.24
CA ASP A 150 -1.00 -7.74 12.08
C ASP A 150 -1.90 -7.83 10.83
N VAL A 151 -1.53 -8.70 9.90
CA VAL A 151 -2.16 -8.94 8.59
C VAL A 151 -1.95 -10.42 8.22
N LYS A 152 -2.75 -10.99 7.31
CA LYS A 152 -2.53 -12.39 6.91
C LYS A 152 -1.20 -12.55 6.18
N ASP A 153 -0.67 -13.77 6.21
CA ASP A 153 0.62 -14.10 5.62
C ASP A 153 0.73 -13.72 4.13
N TRP A 154 -0.28 -14.08 3.34
CA TRP A 154 -0.32 -13.73 1.92
C TRP A 154 -0.58 -12.24 1.67
N GLU A 155 -1.27 -11.55 2.60
CA GLU A 155 -1.51 -10.11 2.53
C GLU A 155 -0.20 -9.34 2.76
N ALA A 156 0.69 -9.83 3.63
CA ALA A 156 2.03 -9.26 3.83
C ALA A 156 2.87 -9.29 2.53
N ASP A 157 2.81 -10.39 1.78
CA ASP A 157 3.50 -10.52 0.50
C ASP A 157 2.92 -9.55 -0.55
N VAL A 158 1.58 -9.43 -0.59
CA VAL A 158 0.88 -8.46 -1.45
C VAL A 158 1.29 -7.03 -1.10
N ILE A 159 1.29 -6.65 0.17
CA ILE A 159 1.67 -5.29 0.62
C ILE A 159 3.10 -4.98 0.19
N THR A 160 4.04 -5.90 0.42
CA THR A 160 5.45 -5.69 0.06
C THR A 160 5.61 -5.51 -1.44
N ARG A 161 4.93 -6.33 -2.25
CA ARG A 161 4.91 -6.22 -3.72
C ARG A 161 4.36 -4.87 -4.19
N PHE A 162 3.20 -4.45 -3.66
CA PHE A 162 2.59 -3.18 -4.05
C PHE A 162 3.38 -1.96 -3.57
N PHE A 163 4.02 -2.05 -2.40
CA PHE A 163 4.92 -1.00 -1.94
C PHE A 163 6.10 -0.81 -2.91
N GLN A 164 6.72 -1.89 -3.36
CA GLN A 164 7.78 -1.83 -4.37
C GLN A 164 7.28 -1.26 -5.70
N TYR A 165 6.11 -1.70 -6.17
CA TYR A 165 5.43 -1.18 -7.37
C TYR A 165 5.13 0.33 -7.28
N ILE A 166 4.80 0.84 -6.08
CA ILE A 166 4.60 2.27 -5.88
C ILE A 166 5.94 3.00 -5.84
N ILE A 167 6.90 2.55 -5.03
CA ILE A 167 8.17 3.26 -4.85
C ILE A 167 9.04 3.24 -6.10
N GLY A 168 9.04 2.16 -6.89
CA GLY A 168 9.73 2.07 -8.18
C GLY A 168 9.09 2.91 -9.30
N GLY A 169 7.91 3.46 -9.05
CA GLY A 169 7.20 4.35 -9.98
C GLY A 169 6.46 3.63 -11.09
N GLU A 170 6.37 2.30 -11.05
CA GLU A 170 5.51 1.52 -11.94
C GLU A 170 4.05 1.98 -11.80
N ALA A 171 3.57 2.19 -10.56
CA ALA A 171 2.22 2.68 -10.30
C ALA A 171 1.90 3.99 -11.05
N ASP A 172 2.80 4.98 -11.00
CA ASP A 172 2.58 6.26 -11.66
C ASP A 172 2.58 6.13 -13.18
N ARG A 173 3.43 5.27 -13.74
CA ARG A 173 3.47 5.00 -15.19
C ARG A 173 2.18 4.36 -15.67
N ASP A 174 1.67 3.36 -14.95
CA ASP A 174 0.43 2.67 -15.30
C ASP A 174 -0.79 3.60 -15.15
N ILE A 175 -0.85 4.39 -14.06
CA ILE A 175 -1.89 5.40 -13.86
C ILE A 175 -1.88 6.43 -14.98
N ALA A 176 -0.69 6.93 -15.37
CA ALA A 176 -0.55 7.90 -16.45
C ALA A 176 -1.01 7.31 -17.80
N ALA A 177 -0.62 6.07 -18.10
CA ALA A 177 -1.04 5.36 -19.30
C ALA A 177 -2.57 5.20 -19.36
N ILE A 178 -3.21 4.79 -18.26
CA ILE A 178 -4.68 4.65 -18.16
C ILE A 178 -5.39 5.99 -18.36
N ARG A 179 -4.82 7.07 -17.81
CA ARG A 179 -5.38 8.43 -17.93
C ARG A 179 -5.07 9.11 -19.26
N GLY A 180 -4.24 8.51 -20.12
CA GLY A 180 -3.77 9.14 -21.37
C GLY A 180 -2.88 10.36 -21.14
N ILE A 181 -2.19 10.43 -20.00
CA ILE A 181 -1.29 11.53 -19.63
C ILE A 181 0.16 11.03 -19.80
N ALA A 182 1.06 11.90 -20.26
CA ALA A 182 2.49 11.56 -20.28
C ALA A 182 2.99 11.33 -18.84
N PRO A 183 3.77 10.26 -18.55
CA PRO A 183 4.33 10.06 -17.22
C PRO A 183 5.13 11.30 -16.79
N LYS A 184 4.86 11.80 -15.57
CA LYS A 184 5.64 12.88 -14.98
C LYS A 184 7.07 12.36 -14.82
N GLU A 185 8.03 12.93 -15.55
CA GLU A 185 9.45 12.59 -15.40
C GLU A 185 9.88 12.83 -13.95
N ALA A 186 10.81 12.01 -13.44
CA ALA A 186 11.35 12.18 -12.11
C ALA A 186 11.81 13.64 -11.92
N PRO A 187 11.47 14.31 -10.80
CA PRO A 187 11.80 15.70 -10.61
C PRO A 187 13.31 15.87 -10.78
N THR A 188 13.71 16.61 -11.80
CA THR A 188 15.09 17.09 -11.95
C THR A 188 15.45 17.82 -10.65
N ILE A 189 16.68 17.64 -10.14
CA ILE A 189 17.16 18.29 -8.92
C ILE A 189 17.07 19.81 -9.14
N ARG A 190 15.95 20.41 -8.73
CA ARG A 190 15.71 21.84 -8.75
C ARG A 190 15.88 22.32 -7.34
N VAL A 191 16.74 23.32 -7.15
CA VAL A 191 16.84 24.02 -5.88
C VAL A 191 15.51 24.74 -5.65
N ILE A 192 14.66 24.17 -4.81
CA ILE A 192 13.39 24.78 -4.44
C ILE A 192 13.68 25.93 -3.49
N ARG A 193 13.15 27.12 -3.78
CA ARG A 193 13.25 28.29 -2.90
C ARG A 193 11.91 28.61 -2.30
N CYS A 194 11.91 29.04 -1.03
CA CYS A 194 10.71 29.52 -0.38
C CYS A 194 10.19 30.78 -1.09
N PRO A 195 8.92 30.83 -1.53
CA PRO A 195 8.38 32.02 -2.18
C PRO A 195 8.24 33.22 -1.23
N ASN A 196 8.20 32.97 0.08
CA ASN A 196 8.02 34.01 1.09
C ASN A 196 9.34 34.68 1.51
N CYS A 197 10.41 33.92 1.72
CA CYS A 197 11.69 34.45 2.23
C CYS A 197 12.89 34.22 1.30
N GLY A 198 12.74 33.52 0.17
CA GLY A 198 13.81 33.24 -0.79
C GLY A 198 14.83 32.19 -0.36
N ALA A 199 14.73 31.67 0.87
CA ALA A 199 15.65 30.66 1.40
C ALA A 199 15.53 29.33 0.63
N PRO A 200 16.66 28.64 0.36
CA PRO A 200 16.63 27.34 -0.28
C PRO A 200 16.06 26.27 0.66
N TYR A 201 15.25 25.36 0.12
CA TYR A 201 14.86 24.13 0.79
C TYR A 201 15.92 23.07 0.52
N THR A 202 16.54 22.57 1.58
CA THR A 202 17.72 21.69 1.51
C THR A 202 17.42 20.25 1.93
N LYS A 203 16.20 19.99 2.42
CA LYS A 203 15.77 18.65 2.85
C LYS A 203 15.28 17.82 1.68
N GLU A 204 15.27 16.51 1.87
CA GLU A 204 14.66 15.57 0.92
C GLU A 204 13.15 15.85 0.79
N ILE A 205 12.64 15.77 -0.43
CA ILE A 205 11.21 15.82 -0.74
C ILE A 205 10.78 14.40 -1.03
N TYR A 206 9.87 13.87 -0.21
CA TYR A 206 9.44 12.49 -0.38
C TYR A 206 8.49 12.35 -1.55
N LYS A 207 8.53 11.17 -2.19
CA LYS A 207 7.50 10.77 -3.13
C LYS A 207 6.11 10.90 -2.51
N GLY A 208 5.22 11.60 -3.20
CA GLY A 208 3.85 11.88 -2.76
C GLY A 208 3.68 13.09 -1.83
N GLN A 209 4.76 13.81 -1.55
CA GLN A 209 4.69 15.08 -0.83
C GLN A 209 4.40 16.22 -1.81
N THR A 210 3.30 16.96 -1.59
CA THR A 210 2.89 18.09 -2.43
C THR A 210 3.27 19.46 -1.85
N PHE A 211 3.59 19.50 -0.54
CA PHE A 211 4.06 20.70 0.14
C PHE A 211 5.11 20.38 1.20
N VAL A 212 6.01 21.33 1.45
CA VAL A 212 7.02 21.29 2.52
C VAL A 212 6.94 22.56 3.36
N GLN A 213 7.40 22.50 4.61
CA GLN A 213 7.47 23.66 5.50
C GLN A 213 8.86 24.30 5.43
N CYS A 214 8.91 25.63 5.25
CA CYS A 214 10.16 26.39 5.25
C CYS A 214 10.74 26.47 6.67
N GLU A 215 12.00 26.05 6.85
CA GLU A 215 12.68 26.07 8.15
C GLU A 215 12.99 27.49 8.67
N TYR A 216 13.02 28.48 7.76
CA TYR A 216 13.42 29.85 8.10
C TYR A 216 12.23 30.72 8.49
N CYS A 217 11.11 30.62 7.77
CA CYS A 217 9.95 31.49 7.98
C CYS A 217 8.64 30.75 8.26
N GLY A 218 8.64 29.40 8.25
CA GLY A 218 7.44 28.60 8.49
C GLY A 218 6.38 28.66 7.38
N ALA A 219 6.70 29.24 6.22
CA ALA A 219 5.79 29.25 5.08
C ALA A 219 5.71 27.87 4.41
N SER A 220 4.52 27.52 3.92
CA SER A 220 4.32 26.33 3.08
C SER A 220 4.86 26.56 1.67
N ILE A 221 5.65 25.63 1.15
CA ILE A 221 6.24 25.65 -0.18
C ILE A 221 5.60 24.52 -0.98
N ILE A 222 5.02 24.81 -2.14
CA ILE A 222 4.46 23.81 -3.05
C ILE A 222 5.61 23.14 -3.81
N VAL A 223 5.63 21.80 -3.84
CA VAL A 223 6.74 21.00 -4.41
C VAL A 223 6.28 19.93 -5.41
N GLY A 224 4.99 19.94 -5.77
CA GLY A 224 4.37 18.98 -6.69
C GLY A 224 4.13 19.52 -8.09
#